data_AF-T0PHG5-F1
#
_entry.id   AF-T0PHG5-F1
#
_cell.length_a   1.000
_cell.length_b   1.000
_cell.length_c   1.000
_cell.angle_alpha   90.00
_cell.angle_beta   90.00
_cell.angle_gamma   90.00
#
_symmetry.space_group_name_H-M   'P 1'
#
loop_
_entity.id
_entity.type
_entity.pdbx_description
1 polymer ?
#
loop_
_entity_poly.entity_id
_entity_poly.type
_entity_poly.pdbx_seq_one_letter_code
_entity_poly.pdbx_strand_id
1 'polypeptide(L)'
;MQLRLEKQEKKDALRNIPITVLSAENTDLKVPGPILVGWAQLQKDISALSDKSKQITVKGAGHMIQDDNPQAIIDEIKEMISTISEK
;
A
#
# COMPACT_ATOMS: atom_id res chain seq x y z
N MET A 1 -18.18 19.35 36.35
CA MET A 1 -17.58 17.99 36.36
C MET A 1 -17.10 17.70 34.94
N GLN A 2 -15.83 17.91 34.67
CA GLN A 2 -15.25 17.78 33.33
C GLN A 2 -14.80 16.33 33.17
N LEU A 3 -15.53 15.53 32.38
CA LEU A 3 -15.11 14.19 31.99
C LEU A 3 -13.91 14.36 31.06
N ARG A 4 -12.71 14.17 31.62
CA ARG A 4 -11.48 13.99 30.86
C ARG A 4 -11.63 12.64 30.16
N LEU A 5 -12.22 12.67 28.96
CA LEU A 5 -12.04 11.59 28.01
C LEU A 5 -10.53 11.57 27.76
N GLU A 6 -9.85 10.61 28.38
CA GLU A 6 -8.57 10.13 27.89
C GLU A 6 -8.84 9.69 26.45
N LYS A 7 -8.68 10.63 25.51
CA LYS A 7 -8.33 10.28 24.14
C LYS A 7 -7.09 9.43 24.32
N GLN A 8 -7.25 8.11 24.34
CA GLN A 8 -6.24 7.25 23.79
C GLN A 8 -5.96 7.83 22.42
N GLU A 9 -4.89 8.60 22.30
CA GLU A 9 -4.24 8.79 21.03
C GLU A 9 -4.06 7.36 20.53
N LYS A 10 -4.91 6.91 19.59
CA LYS A 10 -4.60 5.75 18.79
C LYS A 10 -3.28 6.14 18.14
N LYS A 11 -2.17 5.79 18.80
CA LYS A 11 -0.82 5.98 18.27
C LYS A 11 -0.93 5.48 16.85
N ASP A 12 -0.61 6.34 15.90
CA ASP A 12 -0.68 6.04 14.48
C ASP A 12 0.30 4.87 14.24
N ALA A 13 -0.24 3.65 14.37
CA ALA A 13 0.56 2.45 14.60
C ALA A 13 1.38 2.08 13.36
N LEU A 14 0.93 2.59 12.21
CA LEU A 14 1.52 2.36 10.91
C LEU A 14 2.42 3.51 10.47
N ARG A 15 2.35 4.67 11.12
CA ARG A 15 3.12 5.89 10.81
C ARG A 15 4.58 5.63 10.45
N ASN A 16 5.23 4.71 11.15
CA ASN A 16 6.66 4.42 11.03
C ASN A 16 6.98 3.01 10.49
N ILE A 17 5.97 2.27 10.03
CA ILE A 17 6.10 0.92 9.47
C ILE A 17 6.22 1.04 7.95
N PRO A 18 7.25 0.49 7.29
CA PRO A 18 7.31 0.48 5.84
C PRO A 18 6.08 -0.19 5.22
N ILE A 19 5.49 0.48 4.22
CA ILE A 19 4.33 -0.04 3.49
C ILE A 19 4.61 0.15 1.99
N THR A 20 4.65 -0.94 1.23
CA THR A 20 4.64 -0.84 -0.22
C THR A 20 3.30 -1.30 -0.79
N VAL A 21 2.74 -0.48 -1.68
CA VAL A 21 1.54 -0.79 -2.46
C VAL A 21 1.93 -0.98 -3.92
N LEU A 22 1.93 -2.24 -4.38
CA LEU A 22 2.09 -2.61 -5.79
C LEU A 22 0.71 -2.64 -6.46
N SER A 23 0.57 -1.90 -7.56
CA SER A 23 -0.68 -1.77 -8.31
C SER A 23 -0.45 -2.15 -9.77
N ALA A 24 -1.42 -2.78 -10.41
CA ALA A 24 -1.35 -3.16 -11.82
C ALA A 24 -1.56 -1.93 -12.72
N GLU A 25 -0.85 -1.86 -13.84
CA GLU A 25 -1.16 -0.88 -14.89
C GLU A 25 -2.49 -1.21 -15.58
N ASN A 26 -2.70 -2.49 -15.88
CA ASN A 26 -3.91 -2.98 -16.51
C ASN A 26 -4.78 -3.63 -15.45
N THR A 27 -5.88 -2.98 -15.11
CA THR A 27 -6.93 -3.64 -14.34
C THR A 27 -7.82 -4.36 -15.35
N ASP A 28 -7.49 -5.63 -15.62
CA ASP A 28 -8.34 -6.52 -16.46
C ASP A 28 -9.67 -6.88 -15.77
N LEU A 29 -9.91 -6.31 -14.59
CA LEU A 29 -11.16 -6.35 -13.88
C LEU A 29 -12.24 -5.68 -14.74
N LYS A 30 -13.13 -6.51 -15.31
CA LYS A 30 -14.38 -6.05 -15.95
C LYS A 30 -15.36 -5.54 -14.90
N VAL A 31 -14.97 -4.52 -14.16
CA VAL A 31 -15.74 -3.91 -13.06
C VAL A 31 -16.20 -2.50 -13.44
N PRO A 32 -17.36 -2.05 -12.93
CA PRO A 32 -17.85 -0.70 -13.17
C PRO A 32 -16.86 0.40 -12.77
N GLY A 33 -16.84 1.50 -13.52
CA GLY A 33 -15.93 2.64 -13.30
C GLY A 33 -15.85 3.17 -11.85
N PRO A 34 -16.96 3.32 -11.10
CA PRO A 34 -16.90 3.73 -9.70
C PRO A 34 -16.09 2.79 -8.80
N ILE A 35 -16.07 1.49 -9.11
CA ILE A 35 -15.25 0.51 -8.39
C ILE A 35 -13.76 0.75 -8.68
N LEU A 36 -13.40 1.05 -9.94
CA LEU A 36 -12.01 1.37 -10.31
C LEU A 36 -11.50 2.63 -9.60
N VAL A 37 -12.34 3.65 -9.49
CA VAL A 37 -12.00 4.88 -8.75
C VAL A 37 -11.83 4.59 -7.26
N GLY A 38 -12.77 3.85 -6.66
CA GLY A 38 -12.67 3.43 -5.26
C GLY A 38 -11.45 2.55 -4.99
N TRP A 39 -11.06 1.72 -5.95
CA TRP A 39 -9.88 0.86 -5.87
C TRP A 39 -8.58 1.66 -5.88
N ALA A 40 -8.45 2.62 -6.79
CA ALA A 40 -7.31 3.54 -6.81
C ALA A 40 -7.23 4.38 -5.53
N GLN A 41 -8.37 4.84 -5.02
CA GLN A 41 -8.43 5.61 -3.77
C GLN A 41 -7.99 4.75 -2.58
N LEU A 42 -8.45 3.50 -2.48
CA LEU A 42 -8.03 2.57 -1.42
C LEU A 42 -6.51 2.38 -1.40
N GLN A 43 -5.88 2.18 -2.55
CA GLN A 43 -4.42 2.01 -2.66
C GLN A 43 -3.66 3.25 -2.17
N LYS A 44 -4.18 4.44 -2.51
CA LYS A 44 -3.66 5.71 -2.02
C LYS A 44 -3.85 5.86 -0.51
N ASP A 45 -5.01 5.50 0.01
CA ASP A 45 -5.33 5.58 1.44
C ASP A 45 -4.43 4.67 2.26
N ILE A 46 -4.17 3.44 1.80
CA ILE A 46 -3.23 2.51 2.43
C ILE A 46 -1.81 3.12 2.48
N SER A 47 -1.37 3.72 1.37
CA SER A 47 -0.04 4.35 1.31
C SER A 47 0.05 5.55 2.27
N ALA A 48 -1.05 6.27 2.51
CA ALA A 48 -1.08 7.41 3.43
C ALA A 48 -1.00 7.02 4.93
N LEU A 49 -1.10 5.73 5.27
CA LEU A 49 -1.01 5.25 6.65
C LEU A 49 0.41 5.26 7.23
N SER A 50 1.43 5.48 6.39
CA SER A 50 2.83 5.48 6.82
C SER A 50 3.62 6.60 6.16
N ASP A 51 4.52 7.22 6.92
CA ASP A 51 5.52 8.17 6.41
C ASP A 51 6.64 7.46 5.65
N LYS A 52 6.69 6.12 5.70
CA LYS A 52 7.66 5.26 4.99
C LYS A 52 7.00 4.41 3.91
N SER A 53 6.00 4.98 3.24
CA SER A 53 5.28 4.28 2.20
C SER A 53 5.87 4.49 0.82
N LYS A 54 5.60 3.54 -0.07
CA LYS A 54 5.93 3.56 -1.50
C LYS A 54 4.74 3.01 -2.27
N GLN A 55 4.36 3.68 -3.36
CA GLN A 55 3.35 3.17 -4.29
C GLN A 55 3.99 2.98 -5.67
N ILE A 56 3.80 1.80 -6.25
CA ILE A 56 4.44 1.41 -7.51
C ILE A 56 3.37 0.84 -8.44
N THR A 57 3.33 1.35 -9.67
CA THR A 57 2.54 0.75 -10.74
C THR A 57 3.42 -0.20 -11.55
N VAL A 58 3.09 -1.48 -11.55
CA VAL A 58 3.79 -2.51 -12.32
C VAL A 58 3.30 -2.48 -13.76
N LYS A 59 4.20 -2.08 -14.65
CA LYS A 59 3.93 -1.95 -16.09
C LYS A 59 3.66 -3.31 -16.73
N GLY A 60 2.66 -3.34 -17.60
CA GLY A 60 2.26 -4.55 -18.34
C GLY A 60 1.66 -5.68 -17.49
N ALA A 61 1.48 -5.50 -16.17
CA ALA A 61 0.83 -6.49 -15.31
C ALA A 61 -0.69 -6.28 -15.26
N GLY A 62 -1.41 -7.41 -15.19
CA GLY A 62 -2.82 -7.50 -14.87
C GLY A 62 -3.06 -7.50 -13.36
N HIS A 63 -4.28 -7.83 -12.93
CA HIS A 63 -4.65 -7.84 -11.51
C HIS A 63 -3.74 -8.76 -10.66
N MET A 64 -3.30 -9.87 -11.24
CA MET A 64 -2.47 -10.87 -10.58
C MET A 64 -0.98 -10.58 -10.84
N ILE A 65 -0.48 -9.48 -10.28
CA ILE A 65 0.91 -9.03 -10.46
C ILE A 65 1.91 -10.15 -10.12
N GLN A 66 1.63 -10.96 -9.11
CA GLN A 66 2.50 -12.08 -8.73
C GLN A 66 2.60 -13.19 -9.77
N ASP A 67 1.60 -13.32 -10.66
CA ASP A 67 1.63 -14.29 -11.76
C ASP A 67 2.26 -13.65 -13.01
N ASP A 68 1.90 -12.39 -13.31
CA ASP A 68 2.36 -11.69 -14.52
C ASP A 68 3.80 -11.17 -14.41
N ASN A 69 4.19 -10.70 -13.22
CA ASN A 69 5.52 -10.16 -12.93
C ASN A 69 5.97 -10.53 -11.49
N PRO A 70 6.24 -11.82 -11.23
CA PRO A 70 6.68 -12.29 -9.91
C PRO A 70 7.96 -11.59 -9.42
N GLN A 71 8.83 -11.17 -10.35
CA GLN A 71 10.08 -10.53 -9.99
C GLN A 71 9.86 -9.17 -9.33
N ALA A 72 8.85 -8.39 -9.77
CA ALA A 72 8.50 -7.12 -9.13
C ALA A 72 8.10 -7.30 -7.65
N ILE A 73 7.43 -8.41 -7.32
CA ILE A 73 7.07 -8.76 -5.93
C ILE A 73 8.34 -9.10 -5.14
N ILE A 74 9.20 -9.96 -5.70
CA ILE A 74 10.43 -10.42 -5.04
C ILE A 74 11.38 -9.24 -4.77
N ASP A 75 11.58 -8.37 -5.75
CA ASP A 75 12.48 -7.23 -5.65
C ASP A 75 12.01 -6.26 -4.58
N GLU A 76 10.71 -5.96 -4.54
CA GLU A 76 10.17 -5.04 -3.54
C GLU A 76 10.22 -5.62 -2.12
N ILE A 77 10.01 -6.93 -1.96
CA ILE A 77 10.21 -7.61 -0.66
C ILE A 77 11.68 -7.48 -0.22
N LYS A 78 12.63 -7.70 -1.12
CA LYS A 78 14.06 -7.58 -0.82
C LYS A 78 14.45 -6.14 -0.46
N GLU A 79 13.95 -5.16 -1.22
CA GLU A 79 14.18 -3.73 -0.96
C GLU A 79 13.65 -3.33 0.42
N MET A 80 12.44 -3.79 0.77
CA MET A 80 11.84 -3.54 2.08
C MET A 80 12.70 -4.12 3.21
N ILE A 81 13.17 -5.37 3.06
CA ILE A 81 14.05 -6.01 4.06
C ILE A 81 15.36 -5.25 4.19
N SER A 82 15.99 -4.81 3.09
CA SER A 82 17.23 -4.02 3.12
C SER A 82 17.03 -2.72 3.88
N THR A 83 15.96 -1.98 3.57
CA THR A 83 15.62 -0.71 4.22
C THR A 83 15.40 -0.85 5.73
N ILE A 84 14.86 -1.99 6.18
CA ILE A 84 14.66 -2.27 7.59
C ILE A 84 15.97 -2.69 8.28
N SER A 85 16.83 -3.43 7.57
CA SER A 85 18.06 -4.02 8.13
C SER A 85 19.24 -3.04 8.20
N GLU A 86 19.20 -1.94 7.44
CA GLU A 86 20.23 -0.88 7.47
C GLU A 86 20.02 0.15 8.62
N LYS A 87 19.11 -0.13 9.56
CA LYS A 87 18.86 0.66 10.78
C LYS A 87 19.53 0.07 12.00
#